data_AF-V2Q867-F1
#
_entry.id   AF-V2Q867-F1
#
_cell.length_a   1.000
_cell.length_b   1.000
_cell.length_c   1.000
_cell.angle_alpha   90.00
_cell.angle_beta   90.00
_cell.angle_gamma   90.00
#
_symmetry.space_group_name_H-M   'P 1'
#
loop_
_entity.id
_entity.type
_entity.pdbx_description
1 polymer ?
#
loop_
_entity_poly.entity_id
_entity_poly.type
_entity_poly.pdbx_seq_one_letter_code
_entity_poly.pdbx_strand_id
1 'polypeptide(L)'
;MDTYKLRPKWTKINTISKENFEKDTGKLEPYYQVDRDSQYAVCPACDNPISIIGLYNPNTKIRPYGKHYPKTVEKLAVYDRYRYEACPYASHVWKDTTKNVKSKIDGVAKEVIEFMQENFDSVIRLLRQITGIVFNDKLIEQMIQHFLSVKGYAYHNAYVMNSAWIFGYMQWRVRFYGMIIDNTHPIYNALTSHPCVKIENNRLVTNNEFIKPEFYFLLHRTQQKQNIKSEYINYYIDINEHNIFEQEIKIDLSQFSSILNRKTAKTDNDIRYIEMFRNACKQYLVL
;
A
#
# COMPACT_ATOMS: atom_id res chain seq x y z
N MET A 1 -13.05 8.35 -3.55
CA MET A 1 -12.14 7.21 -3.80
C MET A 1 -12.62 6.46 -5.04
N ASP A 2 -11.78 5.72 -5.75
CA ASP A 2 -12.11 4.99 -6.98
C ASP A 2 -12.16 3.45 -6.80
N THR A 3 -12.10 2.98 -5.56
CA THR A 3 -12.11 1.56 -5.19
C THR A 3 -13.06 1.30 -4.01
N TYR A 4 -13.48 0.04 -3.82
CA TYR A 4 -14.38 -0.37 -2.74
C TYR A 4 -14.11 -1.80 -2.27
N LYS A 5 -14.61 -2.11 -1.06
CA LYS A 5 -14.79 -3.46 -0.51
C LYS A 5 -16.27 -3.78 -0.41
N LEU A 6 -16.62 -5.07 -0.43
CA LEU A 6 -18.00 -5.50 -0.16
C LEU A 6 -18.30 -5.67 1.34
N ARG A 7 -17.28 -5.79 2.19
CA ARG A 7 -17.47 -5.92 3.64
C ARG A 7 -16.28 -5.35 4.41
N PRO A 8 -16.45 -4.96 5.68
CA PRO A 8 -15.36 -4.52 6.55
C PRO A 8 -14.24 -5.57 6.66
N LYS A 9 -13.01 -5.11 6.88
CA LYS A 9 -11.79 -5.93 7.05
C LYS A 9 -11.43 -6.84 5.88
N TRP A 10 -12.14 -6.77 4.76
CA TRP A 10 -11.84 -7.60 3.60
C TRP A 10 -10.61 -7.07 2.85
N THR A 11 -9.72 -7.97 2.42
CA THR A 11 -8.55 -7.60 1.62
C THR A 11 -8.85 -7.53 0.12
N LYS A 12 -10.00 -8.08 -0.32
CA LYS A 12 -10.44 -7.99 -1.70
C LYS A 12 -10.99 -6.60 -1.98
N ILE A 13 -10.27 -5.88 -2.83
CA ILE A 13 -10.60 -4.55 -3.32
C ILE A 13 -10.92 -4.62 -4.81
N ASN A 14 -11.99 -3.93 -5.20
CA ASN A 14 -12.41 -3.78 -6.58
C ASN A 14 -12.41 -2.30 -6.99
N THR A 15 -12.08 -2.04 -8.25
CA THR A 15 -12.20 -0.71 -8.85
C THR A 15 -13.66 -0.41 -9.14
N ILE A 16 -14.11 0.81 -8.82
CA ILE A 16 -15.47 1.26 -9.09
C ILE A 16 -15.67 1.41 -10.60
N SER A 17 -16.51 0.54 -11.14
CA SER A 17 -17.16 0.67 -12.45
C SER A 17 -18.56 0.06 -12.35
N LYS A 18 -19.43 0.35 -13.32
CA LYS A 18 -20.77 -0.25 -13.39
C LYS A 18 -20.66 -1.77 -13.44
N GLU A 19 -19.82 -2.28 -14.34
CA GLU A 19 -19.66 -3.70 -14.60
C GLU A 19 -19.15 -4.44 -13.37
N ASN A 20 -18.11 -3.92 -12.71
CA ASN A 20 -17.56 -4.53 -11.51
C ASN A 20 -18.59 -4.53 -10.37
N PHE A 21 -19.25 -3.40 -10.14
CA PHE A 21 -20.18 -3.26 -9.03
C PHE A 21 -21.41 -4.14 -9.20
N GLU A 22 -22.03 -4.16 -10.39
CA GLU A 22 -23.16 -5.05 -10.67
C GLU A 22 -22.77 -6.53 -10.54
N LYS A 23 -21.61 -6.93 -11.07
CA LYS A 23 -21.11 -8.31 -11.00
C LYS A 23 -20.86 -8.75 -9.57
N ASP A 24 -20.26 -7.89 -8.75
CA ASP A 24 -19.88 -8.21 -7.38
C ASP A 24 -21.07 -8.26 -6.41
N THR A 25 -22.10 -7.45 -6.67
CA THR A 25 -23.24 -7.27 -5.75
C THR A 25 -24.48 -8.02 -6.19
N GLY A 26 -24.58 -8.42 -7.46
CA GLY A 26 -25.77 -9.02 -8.04
C GLY A 26 -27.00 -8.10 -8.02
N LYS A 27 -26.81 -6.79 -7.77
CA LYS A 27 -27.89 -5.82 -7.49
C LYS A 27 -28.75 -6.16 -6.26
N LEU A 28 -28.18 -6.88 -5.30
CA LEU A 28 -28.89 -7.34 -4.10
C LEU A 28 -28.65 -6.43 -2.89
N GLU A 29 -29.51 -6.58 -1.87
CA GLU A 29 -29.21 -6.11 -0.52
C GLU A 29 -27.90 -6.74 0.00
N PRO A 30 -27.13 -6.03 0.85
CA PRO A 30 -27.39 -4.69 1.35
C PRO A 30 -26.83 -3.56 0.47
N TYR A 31 -26.25 -3.89 -0.69
CA TYR A 31 -25.56 -2.93 -1.55
C TYR A 31 -26.52 -2.02 -2.30
N TYR A 32 -27.71 -2.52 -2.65
CA TYR A 32 -28.80 -1.74 -3.23
C TYR A 32 -29.92 -1.65 -2.19
N GLN A 33 -30.29 -0.43 -1.80
CA GLN A 33 -31.38 -0.19 -0.85
C GLN A 33 -32.47 0.66 -1.50
N VAL A 34 -33.67 0.11 -1.59
CA VAL A 34 -34.83 0.68 -2.31
C VAL A 34 -35.26 2.00 -1.71
N ASP A 35 -35.26 2.12 -0.38
CA ASP A 35 -35.74 3.32 0.34
C ASP A 35 -34.89 4.58 0.10
N ARG A 36 -33.67 4.43 -0.45
CA ARG A 36 -32.72 5.54 -0.65
C ARG A 36 -32.22 5.67 -2.08
N ASP A 37 -32.69 4.80 -2.98
CA ASP A 37 -32.23 4.67 -4.37
C ASP A 37 -30.69 4.79 -4.50
N SER A 38 -30.00 4.17 -3.53
CA SER A 38 -28.57 4.38 -3.28
C SER A 38 -27.80 3.08 -3.37
N GLN A 39 -26.61 3.16 -3.96
CA GLN A 39 -25.65 2.06 -4.01
C GLN A 39 -24.60 2.24 -2.91
N TYR A 40 -24.40 1.23 -2.08
CA TYR A 40 -23.49 1.26 -0.94
C TYR A 40 -22.39 0.21 -1.03
N ALA A 41 -21.23 0.54 -0.47
CA ALA A 41 -20.10 -0.35 -0.31
C ALA A 41 -19.29 0.03 0.94
N VAL A 42 -18.08 -0.50 1.07
CA VAL A 42 -17.19 -0.23 2.21
C VAL A 42 -15.90 0.43 1.76
N CYS A 43 -15.46 1.46 2.50
CA CYS A 43 -14.20 2.17 2.27
C CYS A 43 -13.00 1.22 2.43
N PRO A 44 -12.09 1.12 1.44
CA PRO A 44 -10.91 0.26 1.51
C PRO A 44 -9.94 0.62 2.64
N ALA A 45 -9.87 1.89 3.05
CA ALA A 45 -8.94 2.36 4.08
C ALA A 45 -9.50 2.26 5.50
N CYS A 46 -10.71 2.76 5.75
CA CYS A 46 -11.22 2.96 7.11
C CYS A 46 -12.40 2.05 7.52
N ASP A 47 -12.87 1.18 6.63
CA ASP A 47 -14.01 0.28 6.83
C ASP A 47 -15.39 0.95 7.01
N ASN A 48 -15.47 2.28 6.90
CA ASN A 48 -16.74 2.98 6.93
C ASN A 48 -17.59 2.73 5.68
N PRO A 49 -18.92 2.84 5.79
CA PRO A 49 -19.81 2.83 4.64
C PRO A 49 -19.47 3.94 3.64
N ILE A 50 -19.59 3.62 2.36
CA ILE A 50 -19.50 4.58 1.27
C ILE A 50 -20.73 4.45 0.37
N SER A 51 -21.20 5.55 -0.19
CA SER A 51 -22.12 5.59 -1.31
C SER A 51 -21.34 5.63 -2.62
N ILE A 52 -21.79 4.88 -3.62
CA ILE A 52 -21.24 4.92 -4.97
C ILE A 52 -21.99 5.99 -5.77
N ILE A 53 -21.29 7.05 -6.15
CA ILE A 53 -21.86 8.20 -6.84
C ILE A 53 -21.57 8.07 -8.33
N GLY A 54 -22.60 8.34 -9.15
CA GLY A 54 -22.48 8.42 -10.60
C GLY A 54 -22.38 7.07 -11.32
N LEU A 55 -22.68 5.95 -10.65
CA LEU A 55 -22.55 4.59 -11.21
C LEU A 55 -23.30 4.39 -12.54
N TYR A 56 -24.50 4.96 -12.64
CA TYR A 56 -25.36 4.89 -13.81
C TYR A 56 -25.49 6.23 -14.55
N ASN A 57 -24.62 7.19 -14.25
CA ASN A 57 -24.70 8.50 -14.89
C ASN A 57 -24.38 8.35 -16.40
N PRO A 58 -25.29 8.76 -17.31
CA PRO A 58 -25.03 8.65 -18.75
C PRO A 58 -23.91 9.60 -19.21
N ASN A 59 -23.58 10.62 -18.41
CA ASN A 59 -22.48 11.53 -18.72
C ASN A 59 -21.13 10.93 -18.32
N THR A 60 -20.41 10.40 -19.33
CA THR A 60 -19.09 9.78 -19.18
C THR A 60 -17.99 10.71 -18.65
N LYS A 61 -18.24 12.03 -18.57
CA LYS A 61 -17.30 13.00 -17.98
C LYS A 61 -17.17 12.87 -16.47
N ILE A 62 -18.15 12.28 -15.77
CA ILE A 62 -18.07 12.04 -14.33
C ILE A 62 -17.76 10.57 -14.11
N ARG A 63 -16.50 10.27 -13.77
CA ARG A 63 -16.10 8.91 -13.39
C ARG A 63 -16.80 8.52 -12.08
N PRO A 64 -17.42 7.34 -11.98
CA PRO A 64 -18.01 6.86 -10.73
C PRO A 64 -16.99 6.85 -9.59
N TYR A 65 -17.43 7.23 -8.39
CA TYR A 65 -16.55 7.30 -7.23
C TYR A 65 -17.29 6.99 -5.93
N GLY A 66 -16.54 6.50 -4.95
CA GLY A 66 -17.00 6.25 -3.60
C GLY A 66 -16.89 7.51 -2.76
N LYS A 67 -17.97 7.85 -2.05
CA LYS A 67 -18.06 8.92 -1.07
C LYS A 67 -18.47 8.34 0.28
N HIS A 68 -17.76 8.68 1.35
CA HIS A 68 -18.15 8.27 2.70
C HIS A 68 -19.61 8.63 3.00
N TYR A 69 -20.34 7.67 3.55
CA TYR A 69 -21.72 7.83 3.99
C TYR A 69 -21.72 7.96 5.53
N PRO A 70 -22.15 9.11 6.09
CA PRO A 70 -21.95 9.43 7.51
C PRO A 70 -22.97 8.74 8.44
N LYS A 71 -23.43 7.55 8.09
CA LYS A 71 -24.40 6.75 8.84
C LYS A 71 -24.13 5.26 8.61
N THR A 72 -24.50 4.43 9.58
CA THR A 72 -24.52 2.98 9.43
C THR A 72 -25.43 2.57 8.28
N VAL A 73 -24.95 1.63 7.46
CA VAL A 73 -25.74 0.96 6.43
C VAL A 73 -26.03 -0.44 6.96
N GLU A 74 -27.30 -0.71 7.23
CA GLU A 74 -27.73 -1.97 7.84
C GLU A 74 -27.25 -3.18 7.02
N LYS A 75 -26.82 -4.24 7.72
CA LYS A 75 -26.26 -5.48 7.16
C LYS A 75 -24.99 -5.31 6.31
N LEU A 76 -24.45 -4.09 6.15
CA LEU A 76 -23.23 -3.82 5.37
C LEU A 76 -22.06 -3.35 6.24
N ALA A 77 -22.17 -2.19 6.88
CA ALA A 77 -21.07 -1.59 7.65
C ALA A 77 -21.57 -0.55 8.66
N VAL A 78 -20.89 -0.48 9.81
CA VAL A 78 -21.13 0.49 10.89
C VAL A 78 -20.30 1.74 10.64
N TYR A 79 -20.90 2.91 10.79
CA TYR A 79 -20.17 4.18 10.71
C TYR A 79 -19.41 4.46 12.01
N ASP A 80 -18.10 4.62 11.89
CA ASP A 80 -17.15 5.01 12.92
C ASP A 80 -16.55 6.38 12.55
N ARG A 81 -16.92 7.40 13.34
CA ARG A 81 -16.47 8.77 13.15
C ARG A 81 -14.96 8.93 13.33
N TYR A 82 -14.36 8.25 14.30
CA TYR A 82 -12.92 8.35 14.56
C TYR A 82 -12.12 7.80 13.38
N ARG A 83 -12.54 6.64 12.84
CA ARG A 83 -11.92 6.07 11.63
C ARG A 83 -12.14 6.93 10.38
N TYR A 84 -13.28 7.62 10.29
CA TYR A 84 -13.52 8.57 9.20
C TYR A 84 -12.58 9.79 9.31
N GLU A 85 -12.41 10.35 10.50
CA GLU A 85 -11.53 11.48 10.74
C GLU A 85 -10.05 11.14 10.49
N ALA A 86 -9.65 9.87 10.63
CA ALA A 86 -8.31 9.39 10.28
C ALA A 86 -8.17 8.82 8.85
N CYS A 87 -9.20 8.93 8.00
CA CYS A 87 -9.19 8.29 6.69
C CYS A 87 -8.53 9.17 5.60
N PRO A 88 -7.57 8.67 4.81
CA PRO A 88 -6.94 9.45 3.74
C PRO A 88 -7.94 9.92 2.67
N TYR A 89 -9.06 9.20 2.51
CA TYR A 89 -10.11 9.52 1.56
C TYR A 89 -11.28 10.34 2.14
N ALA A 90 -11.19 10.78 3.40
CA ALA A 90 -12.21 11.66 3.98
C ALA A 90 -12.20 13.03 3.32
N SER A 91 -13.32 13.75 3.34
CA SER A 91 -13.45 15.04 2.64
C SER A 91 -12.81 16.23 3.36
N HIS A 92 -12.45 16.08 4.63
CA HIS A 92 -11.76 17.15 5.35
C HIS A 92 -10.31 17.33 4.84
N VAL A 93 -9.76 18.52 5.08
CA VAL A 93 -8.37 18.84 4.78
C VAL A 93 -7.54 18.27 5.93
N TRP A 94 -6.62 17.36 5.62
CA TRP A 94 -5.60 16.93 6.56
C TRP A 94 -4.79 18.17 6.95
N LYS A 95 -4.88 18.58 8.21
CA LYS A 95 -3.86 19.48 8.76
C LYS A 95 -2.62 18.62 8.90
N ASP A 96 -1.55 19.02 8.21
CA ASP A 96 -0.24 18.41 8.30
C ASP A 96 0.11 18.24 9.78
N THR A 97 -0.02 17.01 10.28
CA THR A 97 0.26 16.74 11.68
C THR A 97 1.78 16.75 11.78
N THR A 98 2.32 17.75 12.46
CA THR A 98 3.76 17.93 12.73
C THR A 98 4.43 16.70 13.38
N LYS A 99 3.63 15.68 13.77
CA LYS A 99 4.07 14.36 14.19
C LYS A 99 3.66 13.31 13.14
N ASN A 100 4.65 12.80 12.39
CA ASN A 100 4.46 11.74 11.40
C ASN A 100 4.03 10.39 12.01
N VAL A 101 4.37 10.14 13.28
CA VAL A 101 4.11 8.86 13.97
C VAL A 101 3.30 9.09 15.24
N LYS A 102 2.27 8.26 15.46
CA LYS A 102 1.41 8.30 16.64
C LYS A 102 2.20 7.83 17.88
N SER A 103 2.03 8.51 19.00
CA SER A 103 2.76 8.18 20.25
C SER A 103 2.30 6.88 20.91
N LYS A 104 1.05 6.44 20.67
CA LYS A 104 0.47 5.20 21.19
C LYS A 104 0.06 4.28 20.05
N ILE A 105 0.16 2.97 20.27
CA ILE A 105 -0.42 1.95 19.39
C ILE A 105 -1.94 2.07 19.52
N ASP A 106 -2.59 2.59 18.47
CA ASP A 106 -4.05 2.62 18.38
C ASP A 106 -4.59 1.37 17.67
N GLY A 107 -5.92 1.27 17.53
CA GLY A 107 -6.54 0.12 16.88
C GLY A 107 -6.05 -0.09 15.44
N VAL A 108 -5.78 0.98 14.69
CA VAL A 108 -5.30 0.88 13.30
C VAL A 108 -3.86 0.37 13.26
N ALA A 109 -3.00 0.88 14.14
CA ALA A 109 -1.62 0.39 14.27
C ALA A 109 -1.57 -1.11 14.60
N LYS A 110 -2.46 -1.57 15.48
CA LYS A 110 -2.61 -3.01 15.81
C LYS A 110 -3.06 -3.82 14.59
N GLU A 111 -4.08 -3.35 13.86
CA GLU A 111 -4.57 -3.99 12.63
C GLU A 111 -3.47 -4.10 11.57
N VAL A 112 -2.62 -3.08 11.42
CA VAL A 112 -1.46 -3.12 10.50
C VAL A 112 -0.46 -4.20 10.94
N ILE A 113 -0.13 -4.28 12.23
CA ILE A 113 0.78 -5.31 12.75
C ILE A 113 0.21 -6.71 12.53
N GLU A 114 -1.04 -6.96 12.92
CA GLU A 114 -1.73 -8.25 12.77
C GLU A 114 -1.77 -8.66 11.29
N PHE A 115 -2.14 -7.73 10.40
CA PHE A 115 -2.13 -7.97 8.97
C PHE A 115 -0.74 -8.35 8.43
N MET A 116 0.30 -7.60 8.82
CA MET A 116 1.67 -7.89 8.40
C MET A 116 2.14 -9.25 8.95
N GLN A 117 1.79 -9.61 10.18
CA GLN A 117 2.11 -10.93 10.76
C GLN A 117 1.49 -12.10 10.02
N GLU A 118 0.46 -11.89 9.19
CA GLU A 118 -0.18 -12.95 8.39
C GLU A 118 0.24 -12.91 6.91
N ASN A 119 0.60 -11.72 6.41
CA ASN A 119 0.72 -11.42 5.00
C ASN A 119 2.06 -10.77 4.60
N PHE A 120 3.09 -10.86 5.44
CA PHE A 120 4.38 -10.20 5.18
C PHE A 120 5.04 -10.67 3.88
N ASP A 121 4.83 -11.93 3.47
CA ASP A 121 5.28 -12.44 2.17
C ASP A 121 4.74 -11.59 1.01
N SER A 122 3.49 -11.15 1.10
CA SER A 122 2.82 -10.34 0.10
C SER A 122 3.30 -8.89 0.11
N VAL A 123 3.66 -8.37 1.29
CA VAL A 123 4.33 -7.06 1.43
C VAL A 123 5.66 -7.07 0.67
N ILE A 124 6.50 -8.10 0.90
CA ILE A 124 7.78 -8.24 0.19
C ILE A 124 7.56 -8.43 -1.32
N ARG A 125 6.58 -9.23 -1.73
CA ARG A 125 6.27 -9.44 -3.15
C ARG A 125 5.89 -8.16 -3.87
N LEU A 126 5.04 -7.32 -3.25
CA LEU A 126 4.69 -6.02 -3.81
C LEU A 126 5.90 -5.08 -3.84
N LEU A 127 6.70 -5.01 -2.78
CA LEU A 127 7.89 -4.16 -2.76
C LEU A 127 8.91 -4.56 -3.83
N ARG A 128 9.14 -5.85 -4.07
CA ARG A 128 9.99 -6.32 -5.18
C ARG A 128 9.47 -5.86 -6.54
N GLN A 129 8.14 -5.87 -6.75
CA GLN A 129 7.53 -5.36 -7.98
C GLN A 129 7.70 -3.84 -8.14
N ILE A 130 7.60 -3.09 -7.05
CA ILE A 130 7.74 -1.63 -7.04
C ILE A 130 9.20 -1.21 -7.27
N THR A 131 10.15 -1.92 -6.65
CA THR A 131 11.55 -1.52 -6.67
C THR A 131 12.31 -2.11 -7.85
N GLY A 132 11.88 -3.25 -8.39
CA GLY A 132 12.66 -4.03 -9.36
C GLY A 132 13.86 -4.75 -8.74
N ILE A 133 13.93 -4.86 -7.40
CA ILE A 133 15.06 -5.42 -6.67
C ILE A 133 14.61 -6.68 -5.93
N VAL A 134 15.32 -7.79 -6.11
CA VAL A 134 15.09 -9.02 -5.34
C VAL A 134 15.90 -8.97 -4.05
N PHE A 135 15.21 -8.72 -2.94
CA PHE A 135 15.82 -8.68 -1.61
C PHE A 135 16.26 -10.06 -1.12
N ASN A 136 17.44 -10.15 -0.52
CA ASN A 136 17.85 -11.33 0.25
C ASN A 136 17.31 -11.27 1.69
N ASP A 137 17.43 -12.38 2.42
CA ASP A 137 16.90 -12.48 3.79
C ASP A 137 17.51 -11.44 4.73
N LYS A 138 18.82 -11.22 4.65
CA LYS A 138 19.52 -10.25 5.49
C LYS A 138 18.95 -8.83 5.31
N LEU A 139 18.69 -8.43 4.07
CA LEU A 139 18.12 -7.12 3.78
C LEU A 139 16.68 -7.01 4.29
N ILE A 140 15.87 -8.07 4.09
CA ILE A 140 14.50 -8.13 4.60
C ILE A 140 14.49 -7.99 6.13
N GLU A 141 15.36 -8.72 6.83
CA GLU A 141 15.48 -8.64 8.28
C GLU A 141 15.81 -7.22 8.76
N GLN A 142 16.79 -6.57 8.11
CA GLN A 142 17.17 -5.19 8.42
C GLN A 142 15.99 -4.22 8.22
N MET A 143 15.25 -4.36 7.11
CA MET A 143 14.08 -3.52 6.83
C MET A 143 12.95 -3.74 7.86
N ILE A 144 12.74 -4.97 8.32
CA ILE A 144 11.77 -5.29 9.38
C ILE A 144 12.17 -4.61 10.70
N GLN A 145 13.42 -4.83 11.12
CA GLN A 145 13.93 -4.26 12.38
C GLN A 145 13.83 -2.74 12.36
N HIS A 146 14.23 -2.12 11.25
CA HIS A 146 14.11 -0.68 11.08
C HIS A 146 12.66 -0.20 11.18
N PHE A 147 11.74 -0.81 10.41
CA PHE A 147 10.31 -0.49 10.42
C PHE A 147 9.71 -0.55 11.83
N LEU A 148 10.04 -1.58 12.60
CA LEU A 148 9.55 -1.74 13.98
C LEU A 148 10.18 -0.69 14.91
N SER A 149 11.49 -0.44 14.78
CA SER A 149 12.22 0.52 15.62
C SER A 149 11.71 1.96 15.50
N VAL A 150 11.36 2.38 14.28
CA VAL A 150 10.78 3.71 14.01
C VAL A 150 9.27 3.76 14.21
N LYS A 151 8.67 2.65 14.69
CA LYS A 151 7.22 2.48 14.84
C LYS A 151 6.46 2.80 13.56
N GLY A 152 6.95 2.33 12.40
CA GLY A 152 6.36 2.60 11.09
C GLY A 152 4.90 2.15 10.97
N TYR A 153 4.49 1.12 11.71
CA TYR A 153 3.10 0.67 11.82
C TYR A 153 2.16 1.72 12.45
N ALA A 154 2.70 2.68 13.20
CA ALA A 154 1.97 3.78 13.83
C ALA A 154 2.10 5.09 13.05
N TYR A 155 2.61 5.05 11.81
CA TYR A 155 2.61 6.20 10.91
C TYR A 155 1.17 6.70 10.70
N HIS A 156 0.99 8.02 10.71
CA HIS A 156 -0.34 8.64 10.82
C HIS A 156 -1.29 8.21 9.70
N ASN A 157 -0.78 8.09 8.48
CA ASN A 157 -1.53 7.72 7.29
C ASN A 157 -1.43 6.21 6.97
N ALA A 158 -0.93 5.39 7.89
CA ALA A 158 -0.89 3.94 7.70
C ALA A 158 -2.25 3.30 7.96
N TYR A 159 -2.64 2.37 7.09
CA TYR A 159 -3.76 1.47 7.25
C TYR A 159 -3.44 0.12 6.56
N VAL A 160 -4.25 -0.90 6.83
CA VAL A 160 -3.97 -2.28 6.38
C VAL A 160 -3.60 -2.37 4.90
N MET A 161 -4.38 -1.72 4.02
CA MET A 161 -4.25 -1.90 2.58
C MET A 161 -3.18 -1.00 1.92
N ASN A 162 -2.64 0.01 2.59
CA ASN A 162 -1.44 0.72 2.09
C ASN A 162 -0.14 0.29 2.80
N SER A 163 -0.24 -0.66 3.74
CA SER A 163 0.84 -1.03 4.65
C SER A 163 2.13 -1.46 3.94
N ALA A 164 2.06 -2.04 2.74
CA ALA A 164 3.23 -2.41 1.95
C ALA A 164 4.03 -1.19 1.44
N TRP A 165 3.36 -0.18 0.92
CA TRP A 165 4.01 1.08 0.52
C TRP A 165 4.55 1.82 1.74
N ILE A 166 3.79 1.83 2.85
CA ILE A 166 4.24 2.44 4.10
C ILE A 166 5.46 1.70 4.67
N PHE A 167 5.53 0.38 4.54
CA PHE A 167 6.72 -0.37 4.94
C PHE A 167 7.97 0.12 4.20
N GLY A 168 7.87 0.35 2.88
CA GLY A 168 8.95 0.94 2.08
C GLY A 168 9.22 2.41 2.43
N TYR A 169 8.18 3.21 2.61
CA TYR A 169 8.26 4.63 2.98
C TYR A 169 8.99 4.88 4.29
N MET A 170 8.73 4.03 5.29
CA MET A 170 9.31 4.16 6.62
C MET A 170 10.75 3.64 6.69
N GLN A 171 11.33 3.21 5.57
CA GLN A 171 12.76 2.94 5.48
C GLN A 171 13.53 4.24 5.26
N TRP A 172 14.77 4.29 5.76
CA TRP A 172 15.74 5.26 5.30
C TRP A 172 16.25 4.90 3.89
N ARG A 173 17.48 5.28 3.58
CA ARG A 173 18.19 4.83 2.38
C ARG A 173 18.60 3.37 2.56
N VAL A 174 18.08 2.50 1.69
CA VAL A 174 18.30 1.06 1.72
C VAL A 174 19.37 0.68 0.70
N ARG A 175 20.50 0.13 1.17
CA ARG A 175 21.58 -0.33 0.31
C ARG A 175 21.22 -1.63 -0.39
N PHE A 176 21.51 -1.73 -1.68
CA PHE A 176 21.16 -2.91 -2.48
C PHE A 176 22.29 -3.42 -3.39
N TYR A 177 23.54 -3.10 -3.08
CA TYR A 177 24.69 -3.66 -3.78
C TYR A 177 24.68 -5.20 -3.74
N GLY A 178 25.00 -5.85 -4.86
CA GLY A 178 25.00 -7.30 -4.99
C GLY A 178 23.60 -7.95 -5.08
N MET A 179 22.52 -7.18 -5.00
CA MET A 179 21.16 -7.69 -5.17
C MET A 179 20.87 -8.03 -6.63
N ILE A 180 19.91 -8.93 -6.85
CA ILE A 180 19.42 -9.23 -8.18
C ILE A 180 18.47 -8.12 -8.64
N ILE A 181 18.63 -7.67 -9.87
CA ILE A 181 17.81 -6.64 -10.52
C ILE A 181 16.91 -7.30 -11.56
N ASP A 182 15.62 -6.98 -11.52
CA ASP A 182 14.65 -7.38 -12.54
C ASP A 182 14.95 -6.63 -13.85
N ASN A 183 15.30 -7.38 -14.91
CA ASN A 183 15.65 -6.82 -16.21
C ASN A 183 14.45 -6.27 -17.01
N THR A 184 13.23 -6.50 -16.54
CA THR A 184 12.02 -5.91 -17.10
C THR A 184 11.63 -4.60 -16.43
N HIS A 185 12.22 -4.31 -15.26
CA HIS A 185 11.90 -3.09 -14.50
C HIS A 185 12.67 -1.87 -15.06
N PRO A 186 12.06 -0.67 -15.12
CA PRO A 186 12.71 0.54 -15.63
C PRO A 186 14.05 0.90 -14.98
N ILE A 187 14.27 0.48 -13.73
CA ILE A 187 15.53 0.74 -12.99
C ILE A 187 16.72 0.05 -13.65
N TYR A 188 16.51 -1.05 -14.38
CA TYR A 188 17.60 -1.79 -15.01
C TYR A 188 18.33 -0.90 -16.03
N ASN A 189 17.57 -0.20 -16.87
CA ASN A 189 18.13 0.72 -17.86
C ASN A 189 18.83 1.91 -17.20
N ALA A 190 18.25 2.47 -16.13
CA ALA A 190 18.88 3.55 -15.37
C ALA A 190 20.22 3.12 -14.75
N LEU A 191 20.27 1.92 -14.16
CA LEU A 191 21.49 1.35 -13.57
C LEU A 191 22.55 1.08 -14.64
N THR A 192 22.21 0.40 -15.73
CA THR A 192 23.18 0.05 -16.80
C THR A 192 23.70 1.25 -17.58
N SER A 193 23.02 2.38 -17.52
CA SER A 193 23.47 3.64 -18.14
C SER A 193 24.49 4.38 -17.27
N HIS A 194 24.67 3.97 -16.01
CA HIS A 194 25.64 4.58 -15.11
C HIS A 194 27.04 3.96 -15.31
N PRO A 195 28.11 4.76 -15.52
CA PRO A 195 29.41 4.27 -15.97
C PRO A 195 30.11 3.30 -14.99
N CYS A 196 29.89 3.50 -13.70
CA CYS A 196 30.50 2.68 -12.64
C CYS A 196 29.71 1.39 -12.33
N VAL A 197 28.55 1.21 -12.95
CA VAL A 197 27.62 0.11 -12.65
C VAL A 197 27.72 -0.96 -13.73
N LYS A 198 27.72 -2.22 -13.31
CA LYS A 198 27.56 -3.37 -14.19
C LYS A 198 26.53 -4.33 -13.61
N ILE A 199 25.86 -5.08 -14.46
CA ILE A 199 24.98 -6.17 -14.05
C ILE A 199 25.55 -7.48 -14.60
N GLU A 200 25.96 -8.37 -13.71
CA GLU A 200 26.51 -9.69 -14.04
C GLU A 200 25.62 -10.78 -13.44
N ASN A 201 25.15 -11.73 -14.25
CA ASN A 201 24.21 -12.77 -13.81
C ASN A 201 22.99 -12.19 -13.06
N ASN A 202 22.43 -11.10 -13.60
CA ASN A 202 21.36 -10.28 -13.01
C ASN A 202 21.69 -9.61 -11.67
N ARG A 203 22.93 -9.67 -11.17
CA ARG A 203 23.34 -9.02 -9.93
C ARG A 203 24.00 -7.69 -10.19
N LEU A 204 23.64 -6.69 -9.39
CA LEU A 204 24.29 -5.40 -9.38
C LEU A 204 25.72 -5.54 -8.84
N VAL A 205 26.70 -5.25 -9.70
CA VAL A 205 28.12 -5.22 -9.37
C VAL A 205 28.72 -3.90 -9.84
N THR A 206 30.00 -3.69 -9.55
CA THR A 206 30.73 -2.48 -9.98
C THR A 206 31.68 -2.74 -11.12
N ASN A 207 31.96 -1.72 -11.91
CA ASN A 207 33.02 -1.68 -12.90
C ASN A 207 34.34 -1.14 -12.29
N ASN A 208 34.92 -1.87 -11.35
CA ASN A 208 36.19 -1.55 -10.65
C ASN A 208 36.22 -0.24 -9.82
N GLU A 209 35.08 0.41 -9.60
CA GLU A 209 34.97 1.61 -8.76
C GLU A 209 34.09 1.36 -7.53
N PHE A 210 34.19 2.18 -6.49
CA PHE A 210 33.28 2.05 -5.37
C PHE A 210 31.91 2.64 -5.75
N ILE A 211 30.84 1.84 -5.57
CA ILE A 211 29.46 2.31 -5.68
C ILE A 211 28.70 2.06 -4.38
N LYS A 212 27.88 3.04 -3.99
CA LYS A 212 26.91 2.99 -2.89
C LYS A 212 25.50 3.12 -3.48
N PRO A 213 24.93 2.04 -4.03
CA PRO A 213 23.57 2.03 -4.56
C PRO A 213 22.56 1.99 -3.42
N GLU A 214 21.68 2.98 -3.40
CA GLU A 214 20.63 3.13 -2.38
C GLU A 214 19.28 3.40 -3.02
N PHE A 215 18.24 2.74 -2.53
CA PHE A 215 16.86 3.05 -2.88
C PHE A 215 16.13 3.61 -1.67
N TYR A 216 15.17 4.50 -1.90
CA TYR A 216 14.37 5.09 -0.83
C TYR A 216 13.07 5.65 -1.39
N PHE A 217 12.12 5.93 -0.49
CA PHE A 217 10.84 6.49 -0.83
C PHE A 217 10.61 7.80 -0.06
N LEU A 218 10.05 8.82 -0.72
CA LEU A 218 9.75 10.11 -0.11
C LEU A 218 8.35 10.60 -0.48
N LEU A 219 7.93 11.70 0.17
CA LEU A 219 6.77 12.50 -0.23
C LEU A 219 5.46 11.71 -0.30
N HIS A 220 5.19 10.84 0.68
CA HIS A 220 3.87 10.23 0.80
C HIS A 220 2.79 11.31 0.97
N ARG A 221 1.84 11.37 0.03
CA ARG A 221 0.83 12.43 -0.05
C ARG A 221 -0.49 11.93 -0.61
N THR A 222 -1.56 12.67 -0.36
CA THR A 222 -2.86 12.48 -1.01
C THR A 222 -3.15 13.66 -1.93
N GLN A 223 -3.68 13.38 -3.13
CA GLN A 223 -4.13 14.40 -4.08
C GLN A 223 -5.59 14.13 -4.50
N GLN A 224 -6.36 15.19 -4.74
CA GLN A 224 -7.74 15.09 -5.23
C GLN A 224 -7.83 15.59 -6.67
N LYS A 225 -8.32 14.75 -7.57
CA LYS A 225 -8.62 15.11 -8.97
C LYS A 225 -10.02 14.62 -9.32
N GLN A 226 -10.89 15.52 -9.81
CA GLN A 226 -12.25 15.19 -10.27
C GLN A 226 -13.03 14.29 -9.28
N ASN A 227 -13.08 14.67 -8.00
CA ASN A 227 -13.74 13.96 -6.87
C ASN A 227 -13.09 12.64 -6.42
N ILE A 228 -11.98 12.23 -7.04
CA ILE A 228 -11.22 11.05 -6.62
C ILE A 228 -9.99 11.53 -5.84
N LYS A 229 -9.93 11.16 -4.56
CA LYS A 229 -8.70 11.22 -3.76
C LYS A 229 -7.86 9.97 -4.03
N SER A 230 -6.59 10.17 -4.33
CA SER A 230 -5.58 9.12 -4.56
C SER A 230 -4.34 9.40 -3.73
N GLU A 231 -3.65 8.35 -3.30
CA GLU A 231 -2.38 8.45 -2.56
C GLU A 231 -1.19 8.19 -3.50
N TYR A 232 -0.09 8.87 -3.22
CA TYR A 232 1.14 8.84 -4.02
C TYR A 232 2.36 8.80 -3.12
N ILE A 233 3.43 8.21 -3.63
CA ILE A 233 4.76 8.18 -3.03
C ILE A 233 5.81 8.29 -4.14
N ASN A 234 6.94 8.94 -3.88
CA ASN A 234 8.03 9.02 -4.84
C ASN A 234 9.08 7.96 -4.50
N TYR A 235 9.54 7.22 -5.50
CA TYR A 235 10.60 6.22 -5.40
C TYR A 235 11.85 6.73 -6.10
N TYR A 236 13.00 6.58 -5.44
CA TYR A 236 14.29 7.07 -5.90
C TYR A 236 15.33 5.96 -5.85
N ILE A 237 16.28 6.02 -6.78
CA ILE A 237 17.55 5.31 -6.70
C ILE A 237 18.67 6.31 -6.86
N ASP A 238 19.63 6.25 -5.93
CA ASP A 238 20.88 6.98 -6.02
C ASP A 238 22.07 6.03 -6.11
N ILE A 239 23.11 6.47 -6.82
CA ILE A 239 24.46 5.89 -6.76
C ILE A 239 25.37 6.96 -6.18
N ASN A 240 26.06 6.67 -5.06
CA ASN A 240 26.96 7.63 -4.43
C ASN A 240 26.29 9.00 -4.15
N GLU A 241 25.03 8.97 -3.69
CA GLU A 241 24.23 10.17 -3.36
C GLU A 241 23.79 11.02 -4.58
N HIS A 242 24.05 10.55 -5.80
CA HIS A 242 23.52 11.12 -7.03
C HIS A 242 22.31 10.35 -7.51
N ASN A 243 21.19 11.06 -7.72
CA ASN A 243 19.98 10.46 -8.24
C ASN A 243 20.15 10.00 -9.69
N ILE A 244 19.77 8.75 -9.95
CA ILE A 244 19.81 8.15 -11.30
C ILE A 244 18.43 7.69 -11.79
N PHE A 245 17.46 7.63 -10.87
CA PHE A 245 16.10 7.21 -11.17
C PHE A 245 15.12 7.86 -10.19
N GLU A 246 14.01 8.35 -10.71
CA GLU A 246 12.87 8.84 -9.95
C GLU A 246 11.58 8.37 -10.60
N GLN A 247 10.63 7.93 -9.79
CA GLN A 247 9.29 7.59 -10.24
C GLN A 247 8.25 7.99 -9.18
N GLU A 248 7.22 8.73 -9.60
CA GLU A 248 6.00 8.88 -8.81
C GLU A 248 5.16 7.59 -8.94
N ILE A 249 4.80 7.01 -7.80
CA ILE A 249 3.99 5.80 -7.70
C ILE A 249 2.63 6.18 -7.10
N LYS A 250 1.56 5.89 -7.83
CA LYS A 250 0.21 5.87 -7.26
C LYS A 250 0.05 4.61 -6.40
N ILE A 251 -0.43 4.77 -5.17
CA ILE A 251 -0.80 3.63 -4.32
C ILE A 251 -2.04 2.97 -4.91
N ASP A 252 -1.86 1.78 -5.50
CA ASP A 252 -2.92 1.00 -6.13
C ASP A 252 -3.37 -0.16 -5.22
N LEU A 253 -4.41 0.10 -4.43
CA LEU A 253 -4.93 -0.90 -3.49
C LEU A 253 -5.46 -2.17 -4.20
N SER A 254 -5.91 -2.06 -5.45
CA SER A 254 -6.36 -3.21 -6.25
C SER A 254 -5.19 -4.12 -6.65
N GLN A 255 -4.01 -3.55 -6.90
CA GLN A 255 -2.78 -4.32 -7.12
C GLN A 255 -2.43 -5.16 -5.88
N PHE A 256 -2.39 -4.55 -4.69
CA PHE A 256 -2.05 -5.29 -3.47
C PHE A 256 -3.11 -6.33 -3.11
N SER A 257 -4.39 -5.99 -3.26
CA SER A 257 -5.51 -6.95 -3.17
C SER A 257 -5.29 -8.17 -4.07
N SER A 258 -4.87 -7.97 -5.31
CA SER A 258 -4.64 -9.06 -6.27
C SER A 258 -3.48 -9.98 -5.85
N ILE A 259 -2.44 -9.40 -5.23
CA ILE A 259 -1.33 -10.17 -4.66
C ILE A 259 -1.79 -11.01 -3.47
N LEU A 260 -2.53 -10.40 -2.54
CA LEU A 260 -3.03 -11.07 -1.32
C LEU A 260 -3.98 -12.22 -1.63
N ASN A 261 -4.83 -12.06 -2.64
CA ASN A 261 -5.89 -13.01 -2.97
C ASN A 261 -5.49 -14.02 -4.07
N ARG A 262 -4.20 -14.13 -4.40
CA ARG A 262 -3.71 -15.09 -5.39
C ARG A 262 -3.91 -16.52 -4.85
N LYS A 263 -4.55 -17.38 -5.65
CA LYS A 263 -4.80 -18.81 -5.32
C LYS A 263 -3.56 -19.68 -5.55
N THR A 264 -2.44 -19.35 -4.91
CA THR A 264 -1.21 -20.15 -4.97
C THR A 264 -0.82 -20.58 -3.57
N ALA A 265 -0.35 -21.81 -3.42
CA ALA A 265 0.24 -22.27 -2.16
C ALA A 265 1.43 -21.36 -1.79
N LYS A 266 1.56 -21.07 -0.49
CA LYS A 266 2.74 -20.35 0.01
C LYS A 266 3.97 -21.23 -0.18
N THR A 267 5.05 -20.64 -0.69
CA THR A 267 6.35 -21.28 -0.80
C THR A 267 7.07 -21.27 0.55
N ASP A 268 8.14 -22.07 0.70
CA ASP A 268 8.98 -22.04 1.91
C ASP A 268 9.56 -20.64 2.19
N ASN A 269 9.90 -19.89 1.14
CA ASN A 269 10.33 -18.50 1.27
C ASN A 269 9.21 -17.61 1.80
N ASP A 270 7.97 -17.78 1.34
CA ASP A 270 6.83 -17.01 1.83
C ASP A 270 6.58 -17.27 3.32
N ILE A 271 6.63 -18.54 3.74
CA ILE A 271 6.52 -18.92 5.15
C ILE A 271 7.64 -18.29 5.97
N ARG A 272 8.89 -18.37 5.48
CA ARG A 272 10.05 -17.77 6.14
C ARG A 272 9.89 -16.27 6.35
N TYR A 273 9.44 -15.51 5.34
CA TYR A 273 9.26 -14.06 5.50
C TYR A 273 8.20 -13.71 6.55
N ILE A 274 7.12 -14.49 6.64
CA ILE A 274 6.09 -14.32 7.67
C ILE A 274 6.68 -14.58 9.06
N GLU A 275 7.45 -15.66 9.22
CA GLU A 275 8.10 -16.00 10.48
C GLU A 275 9.12 -14.96 10.91
N MET A 276 9.92 -14.43 9.98
CA MET A 276 10.85 -13.32 10.25
C MET A 276 10.13 -12.12 10.85
N PHE A 277 9.01 -11.69 10.26
CA PHE A 277 8.24 -10.56 10.78
C PHE A 277 7.64 -10.87 12.16
N ARG A 278 7.05 -12.06 12.35
CA ARG A 278 6.48 -12.49 13.64
C ARG A 278 7.53 -12.52 14.75
N ASN A 279 8.71 -13.06 14.47
CA ASN A 279 9.80 -13.14 15.44
C ASN A 279 10.32 -11.75 15.80
N ALA A 280 10.48 -10.86 14.81
CA ALA A 280 10.84 -9.48 15.08
C ALA A 280 9.77 -8.75 15.90
N CYS A 281 8.48 -8.95 15.63
CA CYS A 281 7.41 -8.38 16.48
C CYS A 281 7.55 -8.80 17.95
N LYS A 282 7.83 -10.08 18.24
CA LYS A 282 8.02 -10.57 19.62
C LYS A 282 9.21 -9.90 20.32
N GLN A 283 10.23 -9.53 19.57
CA GLN A 283 11.43 -8.89 20.12
C GLN A 283 11.25 -7.38 20.32
N TYR A 284 10.60 -6.70 19.39
CA TYR A 284 10.55 -5.23 19.34
C TYR A 284 9.24 -4.63 19.88
N LEU A 285 8.17 -5.41 19.95
CA LEU A 285 6.89 -4.97 20.49
C LEU A 285 6.72 -5.59 21.88
N VAL A 286 6.76 -4.75 22.92
CA VAL A 286 6.23 -5.11 24.23
C VAL A 286 4.71 -4.99 24.11
N LEU A 287 4.07 -6.08 23.70
CA LEU A 287 2.60 -6.21 23.72
C LEU A 287 2.14 -6.76 25.07
#